data_AF-A0AA37S9X3-F1
#
_entry.id   AF-A0AA37S9X3-F1
#
_cell.length_a   1.000
_cell.length_b   1.000
_cell.length_c   1.000
_cell.angle_alpha   90.00
_cell.angle_beta   90.00
_cell.angle_gamma   90.00
#
_symmetry.space_group_name_H-M   'P 1'
#
loop_
_entity.id
_entity.type
_entity.pdbx_description
1 polymer ?
#
loop_
_entity_poly.entity_id
_entity_poly.type
_entity_poly.pdbx_seq_one_letter_code
_entity_poly.pdbx_strand_id
1 'polypeptide(L)'
;MLLVMFSSMTMALDEFTYQCQAEAGAGIEHTGKGNIAANLYDVSSLKLMLTNKTGQWQVWENDDSEPIFANCQSQYRCEPKEGFYGVFYMTKDHLFTYIIQKAYGSNLERQIVFTFKGMCTEVEL
;
A
#
# COMPACT_ATOMS: atom_id res chain seq x y z
N MET A 1 -48.29 -19.89 -18.99
CA MET A 1 -47.13 -19.95 -18.07
C MET A 1 -46.15 -18.89 -18.53
N LEU A 2 -46.07 -17.77 -17.82
CA LEU A 2 -45.25 -16.61 -18.21
C LEU A 2 -43.86 -16.80 -17.58
N LEU A 3 -42.83 -17.04 -18.40
CA LEU A 3 -41.45 -17.11 -17.93
C LEU A 3 -40.93 -15.67 -17.75
N VAL A 4 -40.76 -15.24 -16.51
CA VAL A 4 -40.05 -14.01 -16.17
C VAL A 4 -38.57 -14.38 -16.05
N MET A 5 -37.79 -14.08 -17.09
CA MET A 5 -36.33 -14.15 -16.99
C MET A 5 -35.84 -12.94 -16.20
N PHE A 6 -35.44 -13.16 -14.95
CA PHE A 6 -34.62 -12.20 -14.22
C PHE A 6 -33.21 -12.23 -14.81
N SER A 7 -32.95 -11.32 -15.74
CA SER A 7 -31.58 -11.01 -16.15
C SER A 7 -30.87 -10.43 -14.93
N SER A 8 -30.03 -11.22 -14.27
CA SER A 8 -29.11 -10.73 -13.25
C SER A 8 -28.22 -9.67 -13.88
N MET A 9 -28.50 -8.40 -13.62
CA MET A 9 -27.54 -7.32 -13.83
C MET A 9 -26.38 -7.59 -12.87
N THR A 10 -25.35 -8.27 -13.36
CA THR A 10 -24.02 -8.18 -12.76
C THR A 10 -23.59 -6.73 -12.93
N MET A 11 -23.74 -5.93 -11.87
CA MET A 11 -23.03 -4.67 -11.77
C MET A 11 -21.55 -5.02 -11.79
N ALA A 12 -20.89 -4.80 -12.93
CA ALA A 12 -19.44 -4.80 -12.97
C ALA A 12 -19.02 -3.75 -11.93
N LEU A 13 -18.36 -4.20 -10.86
CA LEU A 13 -17.66 -3.27 -10.00
C LEU A 13 -16.58 -2.66 -10.88
N ASP A 14 -16.54 -1.34 -10.97
CA ASP A 14 -15.47 -0.67 -11.70
C ASP A 14 -14.12 -1.09 -11.08
N GLU A 15 -13.32 -1.82 -11.86
CA GLU A 15 -12.01 -2.28 -11.46
C GLU A 15 -10.97 -1.23 -11.83
N PHE A 16 -10.25 -0.74 -10.83
CA PHE A 16 -9.24 0.28 -10.94
C PHE A 16 -7.91 -0.28 -10.44
N THR A 17 -6.83 0.07 -11.14
CA THR A 17 -5.47 -0.17 -10.67
C THR A 17 -4.66 1.12 -10.79
N TYR A 18 -3.94 1.45 -9.74
CA TYR A 18 -3.02 2.56 -9.71
C TYR A 18 -1.61 2.04 -9.48
N GLN A 19 -0.67 2.49 -10.32
CA GLN A 19 0.75 2.32 -10.09
C GLN A 19 1.30 3.58 -9.41
N CYS A 20 1.87 3.42 -8.22
CA CYS A 20 2.37 4.50 -7.38
C CYS A 20 3.89 4.45 -7.31
N GLN A 21 4.54 5.52 -7.77
CA GLN A 21 6.00 5.66 -7.78
C GLN A 21 6.42 6.65 -6.70
N ALA A 22 7.24 6.19 -5.75
CA ALA A 22 7.81 7.08 -4.74
C ALA A 22 8.82 8.04 -5.38
N GLU A 23 8.76 9.31 -4.95
CA GLU A 23 9.66 10.39 -5.37
C GLU A 23 10.56 10.86 -4.23
N ALA A 24 10.12 10.70 -2.97
CA ALA A 24 10.92 10.98 -1.78
C ALA A 24 10.66 9.96 -0.67
N GLY A 25 11.70 9.66 0.10
CA GLY A 25 11.65 8.75 1.25
C GLY A 25 12.51 9.23 2.40
N ALA A 26 11.98 9.14 3.61
CA ALA A 26 12.68 9.44 4.84
C ALA A 26 12.29 8.43 5.92
N GLY A 27 13.12 8.30 6.95
CA GLY A 27 12.80 7.39 8.05
C GLY A 27 13.70 7.54 9.26
N ILE A 28 13.24 6.94 10.35
CA ILE A 28 13.95 6.89 11.63
C ILE A 28 14.26 5.43 11.92
N GLU A 29 15.53 5.09 12.14
CA GLU A 29 16.00 3.73 12.38
C GLU A 29 16.68 3.62 13.75
N HIS A 30 16.42 2.51 14.44
CA HIS A 30 17.23 2.02 15.55
C HIS A 30 18.39 1.18 15.00
N THR A 31 19.58 1.75 14.90
CA THR A 31 20.76 1.14 14.24
C THR A 31 21.52 0.15 15.15
N GLY A 32 20.82 -0.62 16.00
CA GLY A 32 21.41 -1.49 17.02
C GLY A 32 21.87 -0.75 18.29
N LYS A 33 22.20 -1.49 19.35
CA LYS A 33 22.71 -1.08 20.70
C LYS A 33 22.28 0.30 21.25
N GLY A 34 21.10 0.80 20.88
CA GLY A 34 20.46 2.00 21.45
C GLY A 34 20.58 3.29 20.62
N ASN A 35 21.21 3.27 19.44
CA ASN A 35 21.33 4.46 18.60
C ASN A 35 20.11 4.65 17.70
N ILE A 36 19.56 5.87 17.68
CA ILE A 36 18.47 6.26 16.79
C ILE A 36 19.00 7.29 15.78
N ALA A 37 18.78 7.05 14.49
CA ALA A 37 19.21 7.92 13.41
C ALA A 37 18.05 8.24 12.46
N ALA A 38 18.07 9.46 11.88
CA ALA A 38 17.17 9.85 10.82
C ALA A 38 17.92 9.87 9.48
N ASN A 39 17.36 9.24 8.45
CA ASN A 39 17.98 9.10 7.14
C ASN A 39 17.02 9.46 6.01
N LEU A 40 17.59 9.89 4.89
CA LEU A 40 16.92 9.95 3.59
C LEU A 40 17.22 8.63 2.84
N TYR A 41 16.24 8.14 2.10
CA TYR A 41 16.34 6.87 1.37
C TYR A 41 16.18 7.10 -0.13
N ASP A 42 16.93 6.35 -0.92
CA ASP A 42 16.68 6.23 -2.36
C ASP A 42 15.38 5.42 -2.55
N VAL A 43 14.46 6.00 -3.31
CA VAL A 43 13.13 5.44 -3.56
C VAL A 43 12.88 5.11 -5.02
N SER A 44 13.91 5.22 -5.87
CA SER A 44 13.80 4.99 -7.32
C SER A 44 13.23 3.60 -7.66
N SER A 45 13.51 2.60 -6.83
CA SER A 45 12.98 1.24 -6.99
C SER A 45 11.63 1.00 -6.31
N LEU A 46 11.15 1.90 -5.45
CA LEU A 46 9.92 1.68 -4.69
C LEU A 46 8.68 1.98 -5.55
N LYS A 47 8.06 0.91 -6.01
CA LYS A 47 6.79 0.91 -6.74
C LYS A 47 5.74 0.14 -5.97
N LEU A 48 4.58 0.77 -5.80
CA LEU A 48 3.43 0.17 -5.16
C LEU A 48 2.30 0.04 -6.17
N MET A 49 1.49 -0.99 -6.04
CA MET A 49 0.21 -1.07 -6.75
C MET A 49 -0.95 -0.99 -5.76
N LEU A 50 -1.90 -0.10 -6.04
CA LEU A 50 -3.19 -0.05 -5.36
C LEU A 50 -4.27 -0.56 -6.31
N THR A 51 -4.97 -1.63 -5.96
CA THR A 51 -5.97 -2.26 -6.83
C THR A 51 -7.22 -2.69 -6.06
N ASN A 52 -8.38 -2.70 -6.73
CA ASN A 52 -9.62 -3.28 -6.22
C ASN A 52 -10.11 -4.50 -7.02
N LYS A 53 -9.26 -5.10 -7.88
CA LYS A 53 -9.63 -6.24 -8.76
C LYS A 53 -10.23 -7.45 -8.01
N THR A 54 -9.99 -7.58 -6.71
CA THR A 54 -10.55 -8.66 -5.87
C THR A 54 -11.88 -8.29 -5.20
N GLY A 55 -12.47 -7.14 -5.54
CA GLY A 55 -13.64 -6.57 -4.88
C GLY A 55 -13.31 -5.84 -3.57
N GLN A 56 -12.04 -5.83 -3.16
CA GLN A 56 -11.52 -5.07 -2.03
C GLN A 56 -10.25 -4.34 -2.43
N TRP A 57 -10.08 -3.13 -1.91
CA TRP A 57 -8.86 -2.37 -2.12
C TRP A 57 -7.68 -3.03 -1.40
N GLN A 58 -6.56 -3.18 -2.11
CA GLN A 58 -5.33 -3.81 -1.65
C GLN A 58 -4.10 -3.04 -2.13
N VAL A 59 -3.03 -3.05 -1.33
CA VAL A 59 -1.73 -2.45 -1.69
C VAL A 59 -0.67 -3.54 -1.75
N TRP A 60 0.09 -3.53 -2.84
CA TRP A 60 1.15 -4.48 -3.15
C TRP A 60 2.47 -3.74 -3.36
N GLU A 61 3.58 -4.30 -2.91
CA GLU A 61 4.92 -3.92 -3.38
C GLU A 61 5.16 -4.71 -4.68
N ASN A 62 5.81 -4.11 -5.68
CA ASN A 62 6.13 -4.85 -6.90
C ASN A 62 6.93 -6.12 -6.55
N ASP A 63 6.60 -7.24 -7.20
CA ASP A 63 7.23 -8.55 -7.07
C ASP A 63 6.93 -9.34 -5.78
N ASP A 64 6.10 -8.82 -4.87
CA ASP A 64 5.64 -9.58 -3.69
C ASP A 64 4.51 -10.56 -4.04
N SER A 65 4.53 -11.74 -3.40
CA SER A 65 3.52 -12.79 -3.59
C SER A 65 2.22 -12.54 -2.83
N GLU A 66 2.20 -11.57 -1.91
CA GLU A 66 1.07 -11.23 -1.04
C GLU A 66 0.93 -9.72 -0.88
N PRO A 67 -0.30 -9.18 -0.68
CA PRO A 67 -0.48 -7.75 -0.49
C PRO A 67 0.10 -7.29 0.86
N ILE A 68 0.81 -6.16 0.86
CA ILE A 68 1.27 -5.49 2.09
C ILE A 68 0.07 -5.12 2.98
N PHE A 69 -1.01 -4.65 2.34
CA PHE A 69 -2.28 -4.36 3.00
C PHE A 69 -3.42 -5.06 2.28
N ALA A 70 -3.95 -6.11 2.92
CA ALA A 70 -5.02 -6.93 2.35
C ALA A 70 -6.44 -6.36 2.54
N ASN A 71 -6.63 -5.39 3.46
CA ASN A 71 -7.93 -4.83 3.81
C ASN A 71 -7.86 -3.29 3.88
N CYS A 72 -8.11 -2.62 2.76
CA CYS A 72 -8.25 -1.17 2.75
C CYS A 72 -9.71 -0.73 2.97
N GLN A 73 -9.90 0.38 3.68
CA GLN A 73 -11.23 0.95 3.91
C GLN A 73 -11.78 1.62 2.64
N SER A 74 -10.89 2.13 1.78
CA SER A 74 -11.19 2.77 0.50
C SER A 74 -9.91 2.87 -0.35
N GLN A 75 -9.99 3.39 -1.58
CA GLN A 75 -8.80 3.75 -2.37
C GLN A 75 -7.88 4.77 -1.67
N TYR A 76 -8.38 5.47 -0.66
CA TYR A 76 -7.66 6.53 0.02
C TYR A 76 -7.01 6.07 1.32
N ARG A 77 -7.29 4.87 1.85
CA ARG A 77 -6.74 4.45 3.15
C ARG A 77 -6.66 2.93 3.32
N CYS A 78 -5.46 2.45 3.65
CA CYS A 78 -5.16 1.05 3.98
C CYS A 78 -4.41 0.92 5.29
N GLU A 79 -4.74 -0.08 6.11
CA GLU A 79 -4.08 -0.38 7.38
C GLU A 79 -3.93 -1.92 7.57
N PRO A 80 -2.82 -2.41 8.14
CA PRO A 80 -2.56 -3.85 8.30
C PRO A 80 -3.30 -4.44 9.51
N LYS A 81 -3.47 -5.77 9.47
CA LYS A 81 -4.08 -6.58 10.53
C LYS A 81 -2.98 -7.28 11.35
N GLU A 82 -2.41 -6.55 12.32
CA GLU A 82 -1.45 -6.98 13.36
C GLU A 82 0.03 -7.22 12.97
N GLY A 83 0.94 -7.03 13.95
CA GLY A 83 2.38 -7.37 13.89
C GLY A 83 3.33 -6.31 13.31
N PHE A 84 2.91 -5.62 12.24
CA PHE A 84 3.61 -4.49 11.63
C PHE A 84 2.58 -3.45 11.24
N TYR A 85 2.81 -2.18 11.59
CA TYR A 85 1.86 -1.11 11.33
C TYR A 85 2.31 -0.26 10.15
N GLY A 86 1.36 0.11 9.29
CA GLY A 86 1.60 1.05 8.23
C GLY A 86 0.29 1.65 7.75
N VAL A 87 0.39 2.75 7.04
CA VAL A 87 -0.76 3.36 6.38
C VAL A 87 -0.37 3.73 4.97
N PHE A 88 -1.26 3.41 4.04
CA PHE A 88 -1.22 3.98 2.71
C PHE A 88 -2.37 4.98 2.59
N TYR A 89 -2.06 6.19 2.14
CA TYR A 89 -3.04 7.22 1.83
C TYR A 89 -2.81 7.75 0.43
N MET A 90 -3.86 7.89 -0.35
CA MET A 90 -3.84 8.60 -1.63
C MET A 90 -4.81 9.78 -1.56
N THR A 91 -4.40 10.92 -2.10
CA THR A 91 -5.28 12.08 -2.28
C THR A 91 -6.11 11.95 -3.55
N LYS A 92 -7.06 12.86 -3.76
CA LYS A 92 -7.77 12.97 -5.04
C LYS A 92 -6.88 13.41 -6.20
N ASP A 93 -5.78 14.11 -5.90
CA ASP A 93 -4.79 14.56 -6.87
C ASP A 93 -3.70 13.51 -7.12
N HIS A 94 -3.95 12.25 -6.73
CA HIS A 94 -3.04 11.11 -6.88
C HIS A 94 -1.69 11.20 -6.16
N LEU A 95 -1.47 12.21 -5.30
CA LEU A 95 -0.36 12.20 -4.34
C LEU A 95 -0.60 11.09 -3.33
N PHE A 96 0.38 10.20 -3.13
CA PHE A 96 0.33 9.19 -2.09
C PHE A 96 1.30 9.46 -0.94
N THR A 97 0.95 8.92 0.21
CA THR A 97 1.78 8.80 1.41
C THR A 97 1.77 7.35 1.84
N TYR A 98 2.93 6.76 1.98
CA TYR A 98 3.08 5.42 2.49
C TYR A 98 3.98 5.44 3.72
N ILE A 99 3.42 5.11 4.87
CA ILE A 99 4.16 5.01 6.13
C ILE A 99 4.19 3.54 6.50
N ILE A 100 5.37 3.01 6.84
CA ILE A 100 5.48 1.64 7.30
C ILE A 100 6.51 1.53 8.41
N GLN A 101 6.13 0.81 9.46
CA GLN A 101 7.01 0.37 10.51
C GLN A 101 7.44 -1.07 10.21
N LYS A 102 8.76 -1.29 10.06
CA LYS A 102 9.36 -2.62 9.93
C LYS A 102 10.23 -2.88 11.17
N ALA A 103 10.25 -4.11 11.64
CA ALA A 103 11.15 -4.58 12.69
C ALA A 103 11.79 -5.90 12.26
N TYR A 104 13.11 -5.99 12.37
CA TYR A 104 13.90 -7.11 11.87
C TYR A 104 15.15 -7.33 12.73
N GLY A 105 15.88 -8.41 12.46
CA GLY A 105 17.01 -8.86 13.28
C GLY A 105 16.56 -9.73 14.47
N SER A 106 17.52 -10.34 15.15
CA SER A 106 17.24 -11.19 16.32
C SER A 106 16.53 -10.38 17.40
N ASN A 107 15.41 -10.91 17.90
CA ASN A 107 14.58 -10.26 18.92
C ASN A 107 14.02 -8.87 18.53
N LEU A 108 13.85 -8.58 17.23
CA LEU A 108 13.31 -7.30 16.73
C LEU A 108 14.15 -6.08 17.18
N GLU A 109 15.46 -6.27 17.32
CA GLU A 109 16.39 -5.24 17.82
C GLU A 109 16.62 -4.08 16.84
N ARG A 110 16.25 -4.25 15.56
CA ARG A 110 16.23 -3.18 14.56
C ARG A 110 14.80 -2.84 14.25
N GLN A 111 14.46 -1.57 14.45
CA GLN A 111 13.14 -1.04 14.18
C GLN A 111 13.30 0.20 13.32
N ILE A 112 12.48 0.30 12.29
CA ILE A 112 12.51 1.41 11.37
C ILE A 112 11.09 1.86 11.06
N VAL A 113 10.90 3.17 11.04
CA VAL A 113 9.70 3.79 10.51
C VAL A 113 10.08 4.56 9.28
N PHE A 114 9.48 4.20 8.16
CA PHE A 114 9.63 4.88 6.88
C PHE A 114 8.40 5.74 6.59
N THR A 115 8.62 6.83 5.87
CA THR A 115 7.60 7.61 5.20
C THR A 115 8.04 7.88 3.77
N PHE A 116 7.15 7.59 2.84
CA PHE A 116 7.35 7.79 1.41
C PHE A 116 6.27 8.71 0.87
N LYS A 117 6.66 9.55 -0.08
CA LYS A 117 5.77 10.43 -0.85
C LYS A 117 6.04 10.24 -2.32
N GLY A 118 5.00 10.31 -3.12
CA GLY A 118 5.12 10.25 -4.57
C GLY A 118 3.75 10.31 -5.25
N MET A 119 3.71 9.91 -6.51
CA MET A 119 2.52 10.04 -7.36
C MET A 119 2.03 8.68 -7.82
N CYS A 120 0.71 8.54 -7.88
CA CYS A 120 0.02 7.41 -8.49
C CYS A 120 -0.48 7.78 -9.89
N THR A 121 -0.44 6.81 -10.79
CA THR A 121 -1.04 6.90 -12.12
C THR A 121 -1.97 5.72 -12.30
N GLU A 122 -3.18 5.98 -12.82
CA GLU A 122 -4.09 4.91 -13.19
C GLU A 122 -3.51 4.11 -14.37
N VAL A 123 -3.61 2.78 -14.30
CA VAL A 123 -3.09 1.88 -15.33
C VAL A 123 -4.12 0.82 -15.67
N GLU A 124 -4.19 0.47 -16.95
CA GLU A 124 -4.91 -0.71 -17.42
C GLU A 124 -3.95 -1.91 -17.35
N LEU A 125 -4.36 -2.95 -16.62
CA LEU A 125 -3.64 -4.21 -16.46
C LEU A 125 -4.31 -5.32 -17.25
#